data_AF-A0A9E3CGX1-F1
#
_entry.id   AF-A0A9E3CGX1-F1
#
_cell.length_a   1.000
_cell.length_b   1.000
_cell.length_c   1.000
_cell.angle_alpha   90.00
_cell.angle_beta   90.00
_cell.angle_gamma   90.00
#
_symmetry.space_group_name_H-M   'P 1'
#
loop_
_entity.id
_entity.type
_entity.pdbx_description
1 polymer ?
#
loop_
_entity_poly.entity_id
_entity_poly.type
_entity_poly.pdbx_seq_one_letter_code
_entity_poly.pdbx_strand_id
1 'polypeptide(L)'
;MTRNPFWRALAALAVAGLAIGATTPAQAAGSHALIAGSGSSWSANAVNQWIADVQSQGLQVVFTSSGSAQGRKDFANRQNDFAVTDIGFQGRDPATNADDSPDGRGYAYLPIVAGGTSFPYQLQVAGQLVRNLRLSGATLAGIFTGKITNWNAPQITADNNGRKFPSIPIIPVVHSEGSGSTAQFTRYLATEFPNEWTSINKDQNGNGLDELTEYFPASKVKNAVAQNGSDGVMNFVTSKAANGAIGYDEYSYALGKDYPVAKIENKAGYFTLPTQYNVAVALLKAKINYDKNSKDYLLQDLDNVYVDKDVRTYPLSSYSYQVIPIASNDKTMTTAKRQTLADFDFYSICTGQTEMGPIGYSPLPVNLVQAGFKQIAELKTADSGVDLTKRNVNSCHNPTFVPGDPKGNHLAQIAPKPPACDKAGAGPCTDAGDPGTSGGGGHGGNGGGGNGGGTGGGGGGANPTNPGGGANPTTPGGGGGQTDPTNPGQVADPTNPTNTTPGGTTTDTSNIVAQPTEIPTSQNTDVLGPLAGILFLLILIGPPMLARRLRTAPPKDSI
;
A
#
# COMPACT_ATOMS: atom_id res chain seq x y z
N MET A 1 30.37 79.06 8.58
CA MET A 1 30.20 77.80 7.81
C MET A 1 29.06 77.02 8.40
N THR A 2 28.10 76.74 7.54
CA THR A 2 26.71 76.35 7.77
C THR A 2 26.58 74.91 8.27
N ARG A 3 25.86 74.74 9.38
CA ARG A 3 25.57 73.46 10.04
C ARG A 3 24.28 72.90 9.44
N ASN A 4 24.34 71.69 8.88
CA ASN A 4 23.21 71.04 8.21
C ASN A 4 22.25 70.41 9.26
N PRO A 5 20.95 70.74 9.26
CA PRO A 5 20.01 70.38 10.33
C PRO A 5 19.28 69.03 10.09
N PHE A 6 19.89 68.08 9.39
CA PHE A 6 19.22 66.82 9.02
C PHE A 6 19.39 65.66 9.99
N TRP A 7 20.23 65.80 11.03
CA TRP A 7 20.59 64.68 11.92
C TRP A 7 19.91 64.70 13.30
N ARG A 8 18.99 65.64 13.56
CA ARG A 8 18.26 65.71 14.85
C ARG A 8 16.77 65.32 14.80
N ALA A 9 16.23 65.01 13.62
CA ALA A 9 14.82 64.64 13.47
C ALA A 9 14.55 63.11 13.43
N LEU A 10 15.58 62.27 13.29
CA LEU A 10 15.40 60.80 13.16
C LEU A 10 15.56 60.00 14.46
N ALA A 11 15.96 60.64 15.56
CA ALA A 11 16.09 59.98 16.87
C ALA A 11 14.88 60.20 17.80
N ALA A 12 13.88 60.99 17.40
CA ALA A 12 12.72 61.35 18.23
C ALA A 12 11.38 60.73 17.77
N LEU A 13 11.41 59.78 16.83
CA LEU A 13 10.26 58.95 16.43
C LEU A 13 10.42 57.47 16.83
N ALA A 14 11.44 57.15 17.63
CA ALA A 14 11.76 55.79 18.08
C ALA A 14 11.32 55.47 19.53
N VAL A 15 10.65 56.39 20.24
CA VAL A 15 10.29 56.20 21.67
C VAL A 15 8.80 56.44 22.00
N ALA A 16 7.96 56.80 21.02
CA ALA A 16 6.52 57.02 21.25
C ALA A 16 5.60 55.99 20.54
N GLY A 17 6.10 54.76 20.32
CA GLY A 17 5.31 53.63 19.80
C GLY A 17 5.31 52.42 20.73
N LEU A 18 5.69 52.61 22.00
CA LEU A 18 5.92 51.55 22.98
C LEU A 18 4.84 51.56 24.08
N ALA A 19 3.54 51.60 23.71
CA ALA A 19 2.44 51.47 24.68
C ALA A 19 1.07 51.18 24.06
N ILE A 20 0.99 50.40 22.97
CA ILE A 20 -0.25 49.66 22.68
C ILE A 20 0.12 48.20 22.82
N GLY A 21 -0.14 47.66 24.01
CA GLY A 21 -0.17 46.23 24.22
C GLY A 21 -1.20 45.66 23.25
N ALA A 22 -0.72 45.15 22.11
CA ALA A 22 -1.48 44.18 21.36
C ALA A 22 -1.59 42.96 22.27
N THR A 23 -2.66 42.90 23.06
CA THR A 23 -3.24 41.64 23.43
C THR A 23 -3.65 40.99 22.11
N THR A 24 -2.70 40.31 21.47
CA THR A 24 -3.07 39.23 20.58
C THR A 24 -3.95 38.35 21.45
N PRO A 25 -5.25 38.13 21.12
CA PRO A 25 -5.96 37.07 21.79
C PRO A 25 -5.06 35.85 21.61
N ALA A 26 -4.69 35.21 22.72
CA ALA A 26 -4.12 33.89 22.65
C ALA A 26 -5.11 33.08 21.82
N GLN A 27 -4.81 32.90 20.53
CA GLN A 27 -5.43 31.86 19.76
C GLN A 27 -5.14 30.64 20.60
N ALA A 28 -6.19 30.05 21.20
CA ALA A 28 -6.08 28.74 21.81
C ALA A 28 -5.30 27.90 20.80
N ALA A 29 -4.08 27.48 21.15
CA ALA A 29 -3.32 26.59 20.30
C ALA A 29 -4.29 25.45 19.98
N GLY A 30 -4.63 25.28 18.71
CA GLY A 30 -5.48 24.16 18.31
C GLY A 30 -4.90 22.90 18.94
N SER A 31 -5.75 22.01 19.44
CA SER A 31 -5.31 20.72 20.00
C SER A 31 -4.50 19.90 19.00
N HIS A 32 -4.60 20.24 17.71
CA HIS A 32 -3.97 19.57 16.58
C HIS A 32 -3.21 20.55 15.69
N ALA A 33 -2.13 20.07 15.10
CA ALA A 33 -1.39 20.73 14.03
C ALA A 33 -1.17 19.78 12.85
N LEU A 34 -0.87 20.33 11.67
CA LEU A 34 -0.46 19.54 10.51
C LEU A 34 0.77 18.68 10.86
N ILE A 35 0.68 17.39 10.55
CA ILE A 35 1.82 16.48 10.54
C ILE A 35 2.08 16.00 9.11
N ALA A 36 3.36 15.92 8.74
CA ALA A 36 3.81 15.40 7.46
C ALA A 36 4.58 14.09 7.62
N GLY A 37 4.29 13.12 6.77
CA GLY A 37 5.02 11.85 6.70
C GLY A 37 5.39 11.45 5.29
N SER A 38 6.35 10.54 5.17
CA SER A 38 6.68 9.87 3.91
C SER A 38 7.13 8.44 4.13
N GLY A 39 7.21 7.67 3.05
CA GLY A 39 7.90 6.40 3.04
C GLY A 39 7.21 5.32 2.23
N SER A 40 7.00 4.16 2.85
CA SER A 40 6.50 2.92 2.24
C SER A 40 5.36 3.13 1.25
N SER A 41 5.57 2.73 0.00
CA SER A 41 4.47 2.57 -0.96
C SER A 41 3.63 1.34 -0.61
N TRP A 42 4.24 0.29 -0.04
CA TRP A 42 3.54 -0.92 0.40
C TRP A 42 2.40 -0.60 1.39
N SER A 43 2.56 0.37 2.28
CA SER A 43 1.51 0.80 3.24
C SER A 43 0.66 1.98 2.78
N ALA A 44 0.96 2.58 1.62
CA ALA A 44 0.41 3.89 1.26
C ALA A 44 -1.13 3.86 1.13
N ASN A 45 -1.70 2.78 0.61
CA ASN A 45 -3.16 2.66 0.47
C ASN A 45 -3.87 2.65 1.84
N ALA A 46 -3.32 1.93 2.83
CA ALA A 46 -3.84 1.95 4.21
C ALA A 46 -3.71 3.34 4.86
N VAL A 47 -2.53 3.96 4.74
CA VAL A 47 -2.27 5.29 5.30
C VAL A 47 -3.19 6.34 4.69
N ASN A 48 -3.36 6.33 3.37
CA ASN A 48 -4.23 7.27 2.66
C ASN A 48 -5.70 7.08 3.01
N GLN A 49 -6.14 5.83 3.22
CA GLN A 49 -7.50 5.55 3.71
C GLN A 49 -7.71 6.22 5.07
N TRP A 50 -6.82 5.96 6.05
CA TRP A 50 -6.95 6.56 7.38
C TRP A 50 -6.88 8.09 7.36
N ILE A 51 -6.03 8.68 6.51
CA ILE A 51 -5.94 10.13 6.33
C ILE A 51 -7.30 10.69 5.89
N ALA A 52 -7.96 10.03 4.94
CA ALA A 52 -9.29 10.44 4.49
C ALA A 52 -10.32 10.34 5.64
N ASP A 53 -10.27 9.29 6.44
CA ASP A 53 -11.23 9.06 7.52
C ASP A 53 -11.12 10.09 8.66
N VAL A 54 -9.89 10.48 9.01
CA VAL A 54 -9.63 11.41 10.12
C VAL A 54 -9.74 12.88 9.72
N GLN A 55 -9.80 13.19 8.42
CA GLN A 55 -9.90 14.57 7.94
C GLN A 55 -11.14 15.27 8.50
N SER A 56 -12.29 14.57 8.52
CA SER A 56 -13.55 15.07 9.08
C SER A 56 -13.49 15.29 10.61
N GLN A 57 -12.54 14.63 11.28
CA GLN A 57 -12.29 14.77 12.72
C GLN A 57 -11.36 15.96 13.03
N GLY A 58 -10.93 16.71 12.00
CA GLY A 58 -10.05 17.87 12.13
C GLY A 58 -8.56 17.53 12.19
N LEU A 59 -8.18 16.25 12.05
CA LEU A 59 -6.77 15.87 11.96
C LEU A 59 -6.21 16.26 10.59
N GLN A 60 -5.08 16.94 10.59
CA GLN A 60 -4.38 17.35 9.38
C GLN A 60 -3.14 16.48 9.22
N VAL A 61 -3.20 15.53 8.27
CA VAL A 61 -2.14 14.58 8.00
C VAL A 61 -1.88 14.59 6.50
N VAL A 62 -0.61 14.69 6.11
CA VAL A 62 -0.19 14.51 4.72
C VAL A 62 0.86 13.41 4.64
N PHE A 63 0.76 12.56 3.61
CA PHE A 63 1.69 11.46 3.40
C PHE A 63 2.19 11.42 1.96
N THR A 64 3.50 11.26 1.79
CA THR A 64 4.14 11.09 0.49
C THR A 64 4.70 9.67 0.37
N SER A 65 4.18 8.87 -0.56
CA SER A 65 4.76 7.58 -0.90
C SER A 65 6.07 7.77 -1.67
N SER A 66 7.19 7.46 -1.04
CA SER A 66 8.56 7.67 -1.58
C SER A 66 9.47 6.44 -1.47
N GLY A 67 8.97 5.32 -0.94
CA GLY A 67 9.75 4.13 -0.62
C GLY A 67 10.26 4.15 0.82
N SER A 68 10.43 2.95 1.40
CA SER A 68 10.83 2.77 2.80
C SER A 68 12.15 3.46 3.14
N ALA A 69 13.16 3.33 2.27
CA ALA A 69 14.47 3.95 2.49
C ALA A 69 14.40 5.48 2.51
N GLN A 70 13.63 6.08 1.59
CA GLN A 70 13.50 7.53 1.53
C GLN A 70 12.73 8.06 2.75
N GLY A 71 11.64 7.39 3.17
CA GLY A 71 10.89 7.78 4.36
C GLY A 71 11.77 7.81 5.62
N ARG A 72 12.61 6.80 5.80
CA ARG A 72 13.58 6.75 6.90
C ARG A 72 14.57 7.91 6.84
N LYS A 73 15.13 8.20 5.67
CA LYS A 73 16.04 9.35 5.48
C LYS A 73 15.35 10.69 5.74
N ASP A 74 14.10 10.86 5.30
CA ASP A 74 13.34 12.10 5.54
C ASP A 74 13.07 12.28 7.04
N PHE A 75 12.75 11.20 7.76
CA PHE A 75 12.60 11.22 9.21
C PHE A 75 13.93 11.53 9.91
N ALA A 76 15.02 10.85 9.55
CA ALA A 76 16.34 11.07 10.13
C ALA A 76 16.77 12.54 9.98
N ASN A 77 16.53 13.12 8.81
CA ASN A 77 16.86 14.51 8.49
C ASN A 77 15.83 15.55 8.97
N ARG A 78 14.83 15.13 9.76
CA ARG A 78 13.76 16.01 10.28
C ARG A 78 12.97 16.76 9.20
N GLN A 79 12.91 16.19 7.99
CA GLN A 79 12.09 16.73 6.90
C GLN A 79 10.61 16.41 7.12
N ASN A 80 10.33 15.29 7.79
CA ASN A 80 8.99 14.84 8.15
C ASN A 80 8.82 14.64 9.66
N ASP A 81 7.57 14.70 10.12
CA ASP A 81 7.18 14.49 11.51
C ASP A 81 7.18 13.00 11.87
N PHE A 82 6.75 12.14 10.94
CA PHE A 82 6.78 10.68 11.04
C PHE A 82 7.25 10.05 9.72
N ALA A 83 7.56 8.76 9.73
CA ALA A 83 7.77 7.99 8.50
C ALA A 83 7.02 6.67 8.56
N VAL A 84 6.75 6.08 7.40
CA VAL A 84 6.21 4.73 7.30
C VAL A 84 7.22 3.84 6.60
N THR A 85 7.55 2.69 7.17
CA THR A 85 8.57 1.80 6.64
C THR A 85 8.26 0.34 6.94
N ASP A 86 8.73 -0.56 6.09
CA ASP A 86 8.53 -2.00 6.22
C ASP A 86 9.82 -2.73 6.65
N ILE A 87 10.90 -1.96 6.79
CA ILE A 87 12.24 -2.39 7.20
C ILE A 87 12.84 -1.31 8.12
N GLY A 88 13.53 -1.73 9.18
CA GLY A 88 14.14 -0.78 10.12
C GLY A 88 15.25 0.07 9.50
N PHE A 89 15.81 0.97 10.30
CA PHE A 89 17.00 1.72 9.92
C PHE A 89 18.16 0.75 9.69
N GLN A 90 18.85 0.91 8.57
CA GLN A 90 19.96 0.03 8.21
C GLN A 90 21.29 0.49 8.84
N GLY A 91 21.32 1.70 9.40
CA GLY A 91 22.53 2.39 9.84
C GLY A 91 23.35 2.93 8.68
N ARG A 92 23.53 2.12 7.62
CA ARG A 92 24.07 2.53 6.33
C ARG A 92 23.12 2.09 5.23
N ASP A 93 22.80 3.02 4.34
CA ASP A 93 22.00 2.72 3.16
C ASP A 93 22.74 1.72 2.25
N PRO A 94 22.16 0.54 1.94
CA PRO A 94 22.88 -0.50 1.19
C PRO A 94 23.27 -0.11 -0.24
N ALA A 95 22.57 0.85 -0.86
CA ALA A 95 22.83 1.27 -2.23
C ALA A 95 23.86 2.41 -2.33
N THR A 96 23.82 3.35 -1.39
CA THR A 96 24.59 4.61 -1.42
C THR A 96 25.68 4.67 -0.36
N ASN A 97 25.65 3.78 0.63
CA ASN A 97 26.50 3.79 1.83
C ASN A 97 26.41 5.09 2.66
N ALA A 98 25.40 5.92 2.39
CA ALA A 98 25.09 7.09 3.20
C ALA A 98 24.62 6.64 4.59
N ASP A 99 24.82 7.49 5.60
CA ASP A 99 24.25 7.26 6.92
C ASP A 99 22.72 7.34 6.83
N ASP A 100 22.03 6.29 7.26
CA ASP A 100 20.56 6.22 7.37
C ASP A 100 20.15 6.27 8.85
N SER A 101 21.06 6.54 9.78
CA SER A 101 20.73 6.62 11.20
C SER A 101 19.97 7.91 11.52
N PRO A 102 19.06 7.91 12.51
CA PRO A 102 18.23 9.08 12.83
C PRO A 102 18.97 10.24 13.53
N ASP A 103 20.31 10.28 13.50
CA ASP A 103 21.16 11.35 14.04
C ASP A 103 20.68 11.95 15.38
N GLY A 104 20.53 11.09 16.40
CA GLY A 104 20.11 11.50 17.75
C GLY A 104 18.62 11.91 17.88
N ARG A 105 17.81 11.81 16.81
CA ARG A 105 16.34 11.88 16.89
C ARG A 105 15.81 10.59 17.52
N GLY A 106 15.50 10.63 18.82
CA GLY A 106 14.90 9.50 19.51
C GLY A 106 13.56 9.09 18.86
N TYR A 107 13.40 7.80 18.60
CA TYR A 107 12.30 7.25 17.80
C TYR A 107 11.83 5.89 18.33
N ALA A 108 10.65 5.47 17.88
CA ALA A 108 10.12 4.13 18.08
C ALA A 108 9.47 3.58 16.80
N TYR A 109 9.42 2.26 16.70
CA TYR A 109 8.67 1.55 15.65
C TYR A 109 7.30 1.11 16.18
N LEU A 110 6.24 1.61 15.56
CA LEU A 110 4.85 1.32 15.89
C LEU A 110 4.24 0.46 14.78
N PRO A 111 3.85 -0.81 15.01
CA PRO A 111 3.14 -1.61 14.01
C PRO A 111 1.80 -0.98 13.64
N ILE A 112 1.53 -0.75 12.35
CA ILE A 112 0.33 -0.03 11.89
C ILE A 112 -0.65 -0.87 11.07
N VAL A 113 -0.18 -1.75 10.17
CA VAL A 113 -1.04 -2.58 9.32
C VAL A 113 -0.31 -3.86 8.94
N ALA A 114 -1.08 -4.94 8.77
CA ALA A 114 -0.59 -6.21 8.26
C ALA A 114 -1.04 -6.43 6.81
N GLY A 115 -0.30 -7.24 6.07
CA GLY A 115 -0.59 -7.50 4.66
C GLY A 115 0.18 -8.71 4.13
N GLY A 116 -0.06 -9.02 2.85
CA GLY A 116 0.67 -10.07 2.15
C GLY A 116 1.35 -9.51 0.92
N THR A 117 2.67 -9.69 0.81
CA THR A 117 3.39 -9.42 -0.44
C THR A 117 2.89 -10.40 -1.50
N SER A 118 2.06 -9.91 -2.41
CA SER A 118 1.41 -10.65 -3.48
C SER A 118 2.27 -10.71 -4.73
N PHE A 119 1.91 -11.60 -5.68
CA PHE A 119 2.64 -11.78 -6.93
C PHE A 119 1.71 -11.60 -8.15
N PRO A 120 1.38 -10.34 -8.50
CA PRO A 120 0.58 -10.04 -9.68
C PRO A 120 1.33 -10.44 -10.96
N TYR A 121 0.61 -10.92 -11.96
CA TYR A 121 1.23 -11.42 -13.20
C TYR A 121 0.39 -11.13 -14.44
N GLN A 122 1.07 -10.83 -15.56
CA GLN A 122 0.47 -10.81 -16.88
C GLN A 122 0.93 -12.04 -17.64
N LEU A 123 0.02 -13.00 -17.76
CA LEU A 123 0.22 -14.19 -18.57
C LEU A 123 -1.02 -14.45 -19.40
N GLN A 124 -0.94 -14.17 -20.70
CA GLN A 124 -2.00 -14.45 -21.65
C GLN A 124 -1.66 -15.68 -22.48
N VAL A 125 -2.63 -16.58 -22.55
CA VAL A 125 -2.61 -17.78 -23.40
C VAL A 125 -3.83 -17.72 -24.30
N ALA A 126 -3.62 -17.83 -25.61
CA ALA A 126 -4.69 -17.71 -26.61
C ALA A 126 -5.56 -16.43 -26.47
N GLY A 127 -4.93 -15.30 -26.10
CA GLY A 127 -5.60 -14.01 -25.94
C GLY A 127 -6.40 -13.83 -24.65
N GLN A 128 -6.31 -14.79 -23.73
CA GLN A 128 -7.00 -14.73 -22.44
C GLN A 128 -6.02 -14.75 -21.27
N LEU A 129 -6.31 -13.93 -20.25
CA LEU A 129 -5.50 -13.84 -19.04
C LEU A 129 -5.65 -15.12 -18.20
N VAL A 130 -4.52 -15.75 -17.89
CA VAL A 130 -4.46 -16.92 -17.00
C VAL A 130 -4.93 -16.50 -15.61
N ARG A 131 -5.78 -17.32 -15.00
CA ARG A 131 -6.20 -17.19 -13.60
C ARG A 131 -5.77 -18.43 -12.82
N ASN A 132 -5.80 -18.35 -11.49
CA ASN A 132 -5.44 -19.45 -10.59
C ASN A 132 -4.03 -20.01 -10.80
N LEU A 133 -3.08 -19.16 -11.20
CA LEU A 133 -1.67 -19.54 -11.24
C LEU A 133 -1.18 -19.92 -9.84
N ARG A 134 -0.47 -21.03 -9.77
CA ARG A 134 0.15 -21.55 -8.55
C ARG A 134 1.65 -21.54 -8.68
N LEU A 135 2.34 -21.11 -7.63
CA LEU A 135 3.81 -21.14 -7.56
C LEU A 135 4.23 -21.61 -6.16
N SER A 136 5.11 -22.61 -6.11
CA SER A 136 5.82 -22.96 -4.88
C SER A 136 6.85 -21.88 -4.57
N GLY A 137 7.28 -21.78 -3.30
CA GLY A 137 8.33 -20.85 -2.92
C GLY A 137 9.64 -21.08 -3.70
N ALA A 138 9.97 -22.34 -4.02
CA ALA A 138 11.15 -22.69 -4.79
C ALA A 138 11.04 -22.24 -6.26
N THR A 139 9.88 -22.39 -6.89
CA THR A 139 9.62 -21.86 -8.23
C THR A 139 9.70 -20.34 -8.22
N LEU A 140 9.09 -19.70 -7.23
CA LEU A 140 9.12 -18.26 -7.07
C LEU A 140 10.55 -17.70 -6.90
N ALA A 141 11.35 -18.30 -6.01
CA ALA A 141 12.76 -17.98 -5.85
C ALA A 141 13.53 -18.21 -7.17
N GLY A 142 13.26 -19.30 -7.87
CA GLY A 142 13.87 -19.60 -9.17
C GLY A 142 13.55 -18.55 -10.24
N ILE A 143 12.33 -18.02 -10.26
CA ILE A 143 11.92 -16.95 -11.18
C ILE A 143 12.71 -15.67 -10.91
N PHE A 144 12.68 -15.19 -9.66
CA PHE A 144 13.29 -13.92 -9.31
C PHE A 144 14.82 -13.96 -9.22
N THR A 145 15.43 -15.14 -9.18
CA THR A 145 16.89 -15.32 -9.30
C THR A 145 17.37 -15.61 -10.73
N GLY A 146 16.44 -15.69 -11.69
CA GLY A 146 16.76 -15.96 -13.09
C GLY A 146 17.13 -17.41 -13.40
N LYS A 147 16.96 -18.35 -12.46
CA LYS A 147 17.10 -19.80 -12.66
C LYS A 147 15.95 -20.37 -13.50
N ILE A 148 14.75 -19.79 -13.37
CA ILE A 148 13.57 -20.11 -14.17
C ILE A 148 13.25 -18.88 -15.03
N THR A 149 13.41 -19.00 -16.34
CA THR A 149 13.35 -17.87 -17.28
C THR A 149 12.18 -17.93 -18.26
N ASN A 150 11.35 -18.97 -18.20
CA ASN A 150 10.25 -19.20 -19.13
C ASN A 150 9.04 -19.84 -18.44
N TRP A 151 7.84 -19.41 -18.80
CA TRP A 151 6.58 -19.89 -18.23
C TRP A 151 6.30 -21.38 -18.48
N ASN A 152 6.87 -21.96 -19.54
CA ASN A 152 6.74 -23.39 -19.82
C ASN A 152 7.67 -24.30 -19.00
N ALA A 153 8.39 -23.74 -18.02
CA ALA A 153 9.32 -24.51 -17.21
C ALA A 153 8.63 -25.69 -16.48
N PRO A 154 9.32 -26.84 -16.33
CA PRO A 154 8.73 -28.03 -15.71
C PRO A 154 8.33 -27.80 -14.25
N GLN A 155 9.01 -26.91 -13.52
CA GLN A 155 8.67 -26.54 -12.15
C GLN A 155 7.31 -25.84 -12.08
N ILE A 156 7.06 -24.87 -12.97
CA ILE A 156 5.78 -24.17 -13.07
C ILE A 156 4.67 -25.16 -13.48
N THR A 157 4.98 -26.07 -14.42
CA THR A 157 4.03 -27.13 -14.81
C THR A 157 3.67 -28.03 -13.63
N ALA A 158 4.64 -28.39 -12.78
CA ALA A 158 4.42 -29.22 -11.60
C ALA A 158 3.53 -28.51 -10.57
N ASP A 159 3.80 -27.23 -10.27
CA ASP A 159 3.01 -26.42 -9.32
C ASP A 159 1.54 -26.26 -9.78
N ASN A 160 1.31 -26.32 -11.10
CA ASN A 160 0.00 -26.18 -11.72
C ASN A 160 -0.63 -27.53 -12.13
N ASN A 161 -0.26 -28.61 -11.43
CA ASN A 161 -0.78 -29.97 -11.62
C ASN A 161 -0.74 -30.47 -13.07
N GLY A 162 0.39 -30.25 -13.75
CA GLY A 162 0.59 -30.67 -15.13
C GLY A 162 0.06 -29.70 -16.19
N ARG A 163 -0.60 -28.59 -15.81
CA ARG A 163 -0.97 -27.54 -16.77
C ARG A 163 0.28 -26.98 -17.44
N LYS A 164 0.34 -27.11 -18.76
CA LYS A 164 1.44 -26.58 -19.57
C LYS A 164 1.13 -25.17 -20.04
N PHE A 165 2.11 -24.28 -19.90
CA PHE A 165 2.06 -22.94 -20.47
C PHE A 165 2.87 -22.87 -21.76
N PRO A 166 2.55 -21.94 -22.68
CA PRO A 166 3.36 -21.68 -23.87
C PRO A 166 4.77 -21.19 -23.49
N SER A 167 5.71 -21.31 -24.43
CA SER A 167 7.08 -20.81 -24.27
C SER A 167 7.11 -19.28 -24.29
N ILE A 168 6.76 -18.65 -23.16
CA ILE A 168 6.76 -17.20 -22.96
C ILE A 168 7.90 -16.86 -22.00
N PRO A 169 8.86 -15.99 -22.38
CA PRO A 169 9.89 -15.52 -21.47
C PRO A 169 9.28 -14.84 -20.24
N ILE A 170 9.86 -15.10 -19.08
CA ILE A 170 9.45 -14.44 -17.83
C ILE A 170 10.13 -13.06 -17.76
N ILE A 171 9.37 -12.06 -17.31
CA ILE A 171 9.83 -10.69 -17.07
C ILE A 171 9.62 -10.40 -15.58
N PRO A 172 10.63 -10.60 -14.72
CA PRO A 172 10.54 -10.21 -13.32
C PRO A 172 10.41 -8.69 -13.21
N VAL A 173 9.38 -8.20 -12.53
CA VAL A 173 9.16 -6.78 -12.27
C VAL A 173 9.49 -6.51 -10.81
N VAL A 174 10.41 -5.58 -10.57
CA VAL A 174 10.96 -5.31 -9.24
C VAL A 174 10.89 -3.82 -8.92
N HIS A 175 11.02 -3.45 -7.66
CA HIS A 175 11.10 -2.04 -7.28
C HIS A 175 12.47 -1.45 -7.62
N SER A 176 12.49 -0.21 -8.11
CA SER A 176 13.73 0.52 -8.46
C SER A 176 14.32 1.31 -7.28
N GLU A 177 13.48 1.69 -6.33
CA GLU A 177 13.80 2.44 -5.13
C GLU A 177 14.07 1.52 -3.94
N GLY A 178 14.55 2.09 -2.82
CA GLY A 178 14.70 1.38 -1.55
C GLY A 178 13.32 1.02 -0.99
N SER A 179 12.88 -0.19 -1.29
CA SER A 179 11.49 -0.61 -1.16
C SER A 179 11.31 -1.61 -0.03
N GLY A 180 10.22 -1.41 0.73
CA GLY A 180 9.84 -2.35 1.75
C GLY A 180 9.25 -3.65 1.20
N SER A 181 8.55 -3.61 0.07
CA SER A 181 8.13 -4.82 -0.66
C SER A 181 9.36 -5.68 -1.00
N THR A 182 10.44 -5.05 -1.47
CA THR A 182 11.72 -5.71 -1.72
C THR A 182 12.31 -6.29 -0.43
N ALA A 183 12.35 -5.52 0.66
CA ALA A 183 12.87 -6.01 1.93
C ALA A 183 12.11 -7.24 2.46
N GLN A 184 10.78 -7.23 2.36
CA GLN A 184 9.92 -8.34 2.78
C GLN A 184 10.17 -9.59 1.92
N PHE A 185 10.25 -9.42 0.59
CA PHE A 185 10.48 -10.54 -0.31
C PHE A 185 11.90 -11.11 -0.19
N THR A 186 12.93 -10.26 -0.13
CA THR A 186 14.31 -10.72 0.00
C THR A 186 14.59 -11.34 1.37
N ARG A 187 13.88 -10.92 2.43
CA ARG A 187 13.89 -11.64 3.71
C ARG A 187 13.39 -13.07 3.55
N TYR A 188 12.24 -13.25 2.90
CA TYR A 188 11.72 -14.59 2.62
C TYR A 188 12.71 -15.43 1.80
N LEU A 189 13.35 -14.84 0.78
CA LEU A 189 14.37 -15.53 -0.02
C LEU A 189 15.60 -15.92 0.80
N ALA A 190 16.12 -15.01 1.62
CA ALA A 190 17.28 -15.29 2.48
C ALA A 190 16.97 -16.39 3.51
N THR A 191 15.79 -16.35 4.13
CA THR A 191 15.41 -17.34 5.15
C THR A 191 15.11 -18.73 4.54
N GLU A 192 14.31 -18.78 3.48
CA GLU A 192 13.76 -20.05 2.98
C GLU A 192 14.52 -20.63 1.79
N PHE A 193 15.22 -19.80 1.02
CA PHE A 193 15.94 -20.17 -0.20
C PHE A 193 17.34 -19.52 -0.28
N PRO A 194 18.18 -19.64 0.78
CA PRO A 194 19.46 -18.93 0.85
C PRO A 194 20.40 -19.25 -0.32
N ASN A 195 20.38 -20.49 -0.82
CA ASN A 195 21.20 -20.90 -1.97
C ASN A 195 20.80 -20.17 -3.27
N GLU A 196 19.51 -20.06 -3.54
CA GLU A 196 18.98 -19.28 -4.64
C GLU A 196 19.29 -17.79 -4.43
N TRP A 197 19.06 -17.26 -3.24
CA TRP A 197 19.23 -15.82 -2.95
C TRP A 197 20.68 -15.35 -3.08
N THR A 198 21.61 -16.04 -2.42
CA THR A 198 23.05 -15.73 -2.43
C THR A 198 23.67 -15.81 -3.84
N SER A 199 22.99 -16.48 -4.79
CA SER A 199 23.46 -16.54 -6.19
C SER A 199 23.39 -15.18 -6.90
N ILE A 200 22.48 -14.29 -6.50
CA ILE A 200 22.30 -12.95 -7.08
C ILE A 200 22.64 -11.82 -6.10
N ASN A 201 22.51 -12.05 -4.79
CA ASN A 201 22.87 -11.10 -3.76
C ASN A 201 24.35 -11.27 -3.40
N LYS A 202 25.18 -10.30 -3.77
CA LYS A 202 26.65 -10.43 -3.66
C LYS A 202 27.29 -9.17 -3.11
N ASP A 203 28.35 -9.34 -2.33
CA ASP A 203 29.22 -8.26 -1.90
C ASP A 203 30.03 -7.69 -3.07
N GLN A 204 30.79 -6.62 -2.80
CA GLN A 204 31.71 -5.99 -3.76
C GLN A 204 32.80 -6.92 -4.31
N ASN A 205 33.10 -8.03 -3.63
CA ASN A 205 34.08 -9.03 -4.05
C ASN A 205 33.43 -10.19 -4.84
N GLY A 206 32.10 -10.17 -5.01
CA GLY A 206 31.34 -11.21 -5.68
C GLY A 206 30.98 -12.41 -4.81
N ASN A 207 31.20 -12.34 -3.49
CA ASN A 207 30.78 -13.38 -2.54
C ASN A 207 29.28 -13.25 -2.28
N GLY A 208 28.57 -14.39 -2.20
CA GLY A 208 27.14 -14.40 -1.88
C GLY A 208 26.85 -13.85 -0.48
N LEU A 209 25.79 -13.06 -0.36
CA LEU A 209 25.31 -12.47 0.88
C LEU A 209 23.98 -13.10 1.29
N ASP A 210 23.94 -13.65 2.50
CA ASP A 210 22.76 -14.28 3.10
C ASP A 210 21.99 -13.31 3.99
N GLU A 211 21.73 -12.12 3.46
CA GLU A 211 21.00 -11.06 4.16
C GLU A 211 19.93 -10.46 3.25
N LEU A 212 18.84 -9.98 3.85
CA LEU A 212 17.80 -9.24 3.12
C LEU A 212 18.34 -7.88 2.66
N THR A 213 17.71 -7.29 1.65
CA THR A 213 18.00 -5.93 1.17
C THR A 213 16.72 -5.25 0.71
N GLU A 214 16.64 -3.93 0.85
CA GLU A 214 15.56 -3.12 0.27
C GLU A 214 15.82 -2.72 -1.20
N TYR A 215 16.97 -3.10 -1.75
CA TYR A 215 17.39 -2.82 -3.13
C TYR A 215 17.62 -4.11 -3.92
N PHE A 216 16.66 -4.49 -4.77
CA PHE A 216 16.73 -5.76 -5.49
C PHE A 216 17.86 -5.72 -6.53
N PRO A 217 18.73 -6.74 -6.64
CA PRO A 217 19.85 -6.74 -7.59
C PRO A 217 19.39 -7.07 -9.02
N ALA A 218 18.50 -6.24 -9.58
CA ALA A 218 17.83 -6.45 -10.86
C ALA A 218 18.82 -6.67 -12.03
N SER A 219 19.98 -6.00 -11.99
CA SER A 219 21.04 -6.14 -13.01
C SER A 219 21.64 -7.55 -13.09
N LYS A 220 21.42 -8.40 -12.09
CA LYS A 220 21.87 -9.80 -12.06
C LYS A 220 20.84 -10.77 -12.63
N VAL A 221 19.62 -10.30 -12.91
CA VAL A 221 18.50 -11.12 -13.34
C VAL A 221 18.12 -10.75 -14.77
N LYS A 222 18.20 -11.73 -15.67
CA LYS A 222 17.88 -11.52 -17.09
C LYS A 222 16.43 -11.07 -17.25
N ASN A 223 16.20 -10.08 -18.12
CA ASN A 223 14.90 -9.49 -18.42
C ASN A 223 14.19 -8.82 -17.22
N ALA A 224 14.86 -8.65 -16.07
CA ALA A 224 14.25 -7.94 -14.97
C ALA A 224 14.02 -6.46 -15.33
N VAL A 225 12.83 -5.96 -15.00
CA VAL A 225 12.44 -4.56 -15.19
C VAL A 225 12.22 -3.95 -13.81
N ALA A 226 12.89 -2.83 -13.54
CA ALA A 226 12.69 -2.07 -12.32
C ALA A 226 11.66 -0.96 -12.55
N GLN A 227 10.71 -0.80 -11.65
CA GLN A 227 9.69 0.25 -11.65
C GLN A 227 9.67 0.97 -10.32
N ASN A 228 9.37 2.27 -10.34
CA ASN A 228 9.35 3.09 -9.13
C ASN A 228 8.02 3.01 -8.41
N GLY A 229 8.05 2.57 -7.15
CA GLY A 229 6.88 2.47 -6.29
C GLY A 229 5.87 1.41 -6.74
N SER A 230 4.93 1.13 -5.86
CA SER A 230 3.93 0.10 -6.06
C SER A 230 3.03 0.34 -7.29
N ASP A 231 2.61 1.58 -7.52
CA ASP A 231 1.85 1.93 -8.73
C ASP A 231 2.65 1.69 -10.01
N GLY A 232 3.96 1.95 -10.01
CA GLY A 232 4.84 1.70 -11.15
C GLY A 232 4.92 0.21 -11.49
N VAL A 233 5.15 -0.63 -10.48
CA VAL A 233 5.16 -2.09 -10.62
C VAL A 233 3.83 -2.58 -11.18
N MET A 234 2.72 -2.13 -10.60
CA MET A 234 1.39 -2.58 -11.03
C MET A 234 0.97 -2.05 -12.39
N ASN A 235 1.33 -0.82 -12.75
CA ASN A 235 1.09 -0.29 -14.09
C ASN A 235 1.85 -1.09 -15.16
N PHE A 236 3.09 -1.50 -14.86
CA PHE A 236 3.85 -2.34 -15.77
C PHE A 236 3.25 -3.74 -15.87
N VAL A 237 2.99 -4.40 -14.74
CA VAL A 237 2.45 -5.77 -14.72
C VAL A 237 1.11 -5.83 -15.43
N THR A 238 0.20 -4.88 -15.19
CA THR A 238 -1.14 -4.91 -15.82
C THR A 238 -1.15 -4.58 -17.32
N SER A 239 -0.04 -4.08 -17.87
CA SER A 239 0.07 -3.77 -19.30
C SER A 239 -0.03 -5.02 -20.16
N LYS A 240 -0.95 -5.03 -21.13
CA LYS A 240 -1.09 -6.15 -22.10
C LYS A 240 0.19 -6.38 -22.91
N ALA A 241 0.99 -5.34 -23.12
CA ALA A 241 2.27 -5.43 -23.82
C ALA A 241 3.34 -6.18 -23.00
N ALA A 242 3.16 -6.27 -21.68
CA ALA A 242 4.08 -6.96 -20.76
C ALA A 242 3.72 -8.45 -20.58
N ASN A 243 3.23 -9.13 -21.63
CA ASN A 243 2.92 -10.55 -21.53
C ASN A 243 4.17 -11.37 -21.17
N GLY A 244 4.11 -12.07 -20.04
CA GLY A 244 5.24 -12.74 -19.41
C GLY A 244 5.66 -12.11 -18.07
N ALA A 245 5.11 -10.94 -17.71
CA ALA A 245 5.49 -10.24 -16.48
C ALA A 245 4.95 -10.90 -15.21
N ILE A 246 5.77 -10.85 -14.15
CA ILE A 246 5.39 -11.16 -12.78
C ILE A 246 6.12 -10.18 -11.85
N GLY A 247 5.37 -9.49 -11.01
CA GLY A 247 5.90 -8.58 -10.00
C GLY A 247 5.71 -9.11 -8.59
N TYR A 248 6.24 -8.38 -7.61
CA TYR A 248 5.85 -8.51 -6.22
C TYR A 248 5.42 -7.15 -5.69
N ASP A 249 4.31 -7.11 -4.96
CA ASP A 249 3.80 -5.87 -4.37
C ASP A 249 2.75 -6.16 -3.29
N GLU A 250 2.34 -5.15 -2.55
CA GLU A 250 1.22 -5.27 -1.61
C GLU A 250 -0.09 -5.63 -2.33
N TYR A 251 -0.88 -6.52 -1.73
CA TYR A 251 -2.07 -7.10 -2.34
C TYR A 251 -3.17 -6.07 -2.67
N SER A 252 -3.29 -4.98 -1.89
CA SER A 252 -4.26 -3.89 -2.14
C SER A 252 -4.14 -3.33 -3.55
N TYR A 253 -2.93 -3.23 -4.11
CA TYR A 253 -2.77 -2.67 -5.44
C TYR A 253 -3.29 -3.61 -6.54
N ALA A 254 -3.10 -4.92 -6.39
CA ALA A 254 -3.68 -5.90 -7.30
C ALA A 254 -5.19 -6.00 -7.14
N LEU A 255 -5.69 -5.98 -5.89
CA LEU A 255 -7.11 -6.02 -5.57
C LEU A 255 -7.84 -4.78 -6.12
N GLY A 256 -7.30 -3.58 -5.89
CA GLY A 256 -7.87 -2.33 -6.38
C GLY A 256 -7.92 -2.21 -7.91
N LYS A 257 -7.13 -3.03 -8.62
CA LYS A 257 -7.12 -3.12 -10.09
C LYS A 257 -7.89 -4.33 -10.64
N ASP A 258 -8.55 -5.12 -9.78
CA ASP A 258 -9.17 -6.41 -10.14
C ASP A 258 -8.23 -7.33 -10.95
N TYR A 259 -6.98 -7.43 -10.49
CA TYR A 259 -5.93 -8.13 -11.22
C TYR A 259 -5.49 -9.41 -10.51
N PRO A 260 -5.27 -10.53 -11.24
CA PRO A 260 -4.91 -11.80 -10.61
C PRO A 260 -3.49 -11.75 -10.01
N VAL A 261 -3.35 -12.44 -8.89
CA VAL A 261 -2.07 -12.73 -8.22
C VAL A 261 -1.88 -14.23 -8.11
N ALA A 262 -0.62 -14.69 -8.12
CA ALA A 262 -0.32 -16.10 -7.95
C ALA A 262 -0.68 -16.57 -6.52
N LYS A 263 -1.24 -17.78 -6.42
CA LYS A 263 -1.35 -18.50 -5.14
C LYS A 263 0.02 -19.07 -4.78
N ILE A 264 0.44 -18.89 -3.54
CA ILE A 264 1.75 -19.32 -3.06
C ILE A 264 1.61 -20.54 -2.15
N GLU A 265 2.44 -21.56 -2.37
CA GLU A 265 2.44 -22.77 -1.53
C GLU A 265 2.98 -22.46 -0.12
N ASN A 266 2.19 -22.79 0.90
CA ASN A 266 2.61 -22.74 2.30
C ASN A 266 3.24 -24.06 2.78
N LYS A 267 3.82 -24.09 3.98
CA LYS A 267 4.47 -25.31 4.51
C LYS A 267 3.52 -26.46 4.83
N ALA A 268 2.21 -26.23 4.77
CA ALA A 268 1.22 -27.30 4.85
C ALA A 268 0.94 -27.95 3.48
N GLY A 269 1.56 -27.46 2.40
CA GLY A 269 1.37 -27.92 1.03
C GLY A 269 0.07 -27.42 0.39
N TYR A 270 -0.41 -26.24 0.80
CA TYR A 270 -1.59 -25.58 0.21
C TYR A 270 -1.19 -24.28 -0.47
N PHE A 271 -1.74 -24.05 -1.66
CA PHE A 271 -1.59 -22.80 -2.41
C PHE A 271 -2.64 -21.78 -1.93
N THR A 272 -2.19 -20.72 -1.26
CA THR A 272 -3.07 -19.72 -0.63
C THR A 272 -2.91 -18.34 -1.25
N LEU A 273 -3.94 -17.51 -1.13
CA LEU A 273 -3.94 -16.09 -1.51
C LEU A 273 -3.61 -15.20 -0.30
N PRO A 274 -3.10 -13.98 -0.50
CA PRO A 274 -2.80 -12.99 0.56
C PRO A 274 -4.06 -12.33 1.15
N THR A 275 -5.10 -13.11 1.46
CA THR A 275 -6.34 -12.57 2.04
C THR A 275 -6.13 -12.13 3.49
N GLN A 276 -6.97 -11.20 3.97
CA GLN A 276 -6.97 -10.76 5.37
C GLN A 276 -6.94 -11.91 6.38
N TYR A 277 -7.66 -13.01 6.09
CA TYR A 277 -7.74 -14.19 6.95
C TYR A 277 -6.44 -14.98 6.97
N ASN A 278 -5.88 -15.24 5.79
CA ASN A 278 -4.66 -16.04 5.67
C ASN A 278 -3.45 -15.32 6.28
N VAL A 279 -3.41 -14.00 6.11
CA VAL A 279 -2.40 -13.13 6.74
C VAL A 279 -2.59 -13.07 8.26
N ALA A 280 -3.82 -12.89 8.75
CA ALA A 280 -4.10 -12.86 10.19
C ALA A 280 -3.70 -14.17 10.88
N VAL A 281 -3.97 -15.32 10.26
CA VAL A 281 -3.55 -16.63 10.78
C VAL A 281 -2.03 -16.74 10.81
N ALA A 282 -1.34 -16.37 9.72
CA ALA A 282 0.11 -16.47 9.63
C ALA A 282 0.81 -15.59 10.69
N LEU A 283 0.32 -14.35 10.89
CA LEU A 283 0.91 -13.41 11.85
C LEU A 283 0.64 -13.76 13.32
N LEU A 284 -0.14 -14.80 13.64
CA LEU A 284 -0.14 -15.38 14.99
C LEU A 284 1.22 -15.94 15.40
N LYS A 285 2.11 -16.20 14.43
CA LYS A 285 3.49 -16.66 14.66
C LYS A 285 4.53 -15.55 14.67
N ALA A 286 4.14 -14.32 14.33
CA ALA A 286 5.05 -13.19 14.33
C ALA A 286 5.46 -12.81 15.76
N LYS A 287 6.71 -12.41 15.92
CA LYS A 287 7.25 -11.91 17.19
C LYS A 287 7.81 -10.51 17.00
N ILE A 288 7.79 -9.73 18.07
CA ILE A 288 8.48 -8.44 18.15
C ILE A 288 9.75 -8.67 18.96
N ASN A 289 10.87 -8.18 18.46
CA ASN A 289 12.11 -8.20 19.20
C ASN A 289 12.09 -7.09 20.28
N TYR A 290 12.11 -7.47 21.56
CA TYR A 290 12.11 -6.53 22.68
C TYR A 290 13.49 -6.33 23.33
N ASP A 291 14.56 -6.89 22.75
CA ASP A 291 15.93 -6.65 23.21
C ASP A 291 16.40 -5.26 22.77
N LYS A 292 16.50 -4.33 23.73
CA LYS A 292 16.95 -2.94 23.51
C LYS A 292 18.39 -2.82 23.01
N ASN A 293 19.19 -3.87 23.16
CA ASN A 293 20.57 -3.88 22.66
C ASN A 293 20.67 -4.44 21.24
N SER A 294 19.57 -4.98 20.70
CA SER A 294 19.53 -5.48 19.34
C SER A 294 19.35 -4.34 18.34
N LYS A 295 20.02 -4.43 17.19
CA LYS A 295 19.75 -3.56 16.03
C LYS A 295 18.32 -3.69 15.51
N ASP A 296 17.67 -4.81 15.84
CA ASP A 296 16.30 -5.13 15.41
C ASP A 296 15.26 -4.82 16.50
N TYR A 297 15.61 -4.03 17.53
CA TYR A 297 14.67 -3.64 18.59
C TYR A 297 13.36 -3.06 18.02
N LEU A 298 12.24 -3.61 18.48
CA LEU A 298 10.86 -3.37 18.04
C LEU A 298 10.52 -3.78 16.60
N LEU A 299 11.44 -4.41 15.87
CA LEU A 299 11.19 -4.96 14.55
C LEU A 299 10.63 -6.38 14.59
N GLN A 300 10.07 -6.80 13.46
CA GLN A 300 9.47 -8.10 13.24
C GLN A 300 10.49 -9.22 13.17
N ASP A 301 10.17 -10.31 13.85
CA ASP A 301 10.67 -11.65 13.59
C ASP A 301 9.54 -12.46 12.92
N LEU A 302 9.76 -12.79 11.64
CA LEU A 302 8.81 -13.51 10.78
C LEU A 302 9.23 -14.95 10.49
N ASP A 303 10.31 -15.44 11.10
CA ASP A 303 10.90 -16.74 10.70
C ASP A 303 9.89 -17.87 10.95
N ASN A 304 9.12 -17.77 12.04
CA ASN A 304 8.04 -18.72 12.37
C ASN A 304 6.77 -18.53 11.52
N VAL A 305 6.61 -17.38 10.85
CA VAL A 305 5.50 -17.12 9.91
C VAL A 305 5.72 -17.91 8.63
N TYR A 306 6.94 -17.89 8.10
CA TYR A 306 7.30 -18.58 6.85
C TYR A 306 7.16 -20.09 6.93
N VAL A 307 7.40 -20.66 8.12
CA VAL A 307 7.41 -22.12 8.33
C VAL A 307 6.14 -22.68 8.98
N ASP A 308 5.11 -21.85 9.21
CA ASP A 308 3.89 -22.30 9.86
C ASP A 308 3.14 -23.35 9.02
N LYS A 309 2.66 -24.40 9.69
CA LYS A 309 2.01 -25.57 9.10
C LYS A 309 0.48 -25.51 9.20
N ASP A 310 -0.10 -24.41 9.68
CA ASP A 310 -1.54 -24.20 9.50
C ASP A 310 -1.86 -24.06 8.01
N VAL A 311 -2.83 -24.84 7.53
CA VAL A 311 -3.20 -24.89 6.10
C VAL A 311 -3.68 -23.55 5.55
N ARG A 312 -4.11 -22.64 6.42
CA ARG A 312 -4.69 -21.33 6.04
C ARG A 312 -3.65 -20.24 5.84
N THR A 313 -2.38 -20.47 6.17
CA THR A 313 -1.36 -19.41 6.18
C THR A 313 -1.03 -18.93 4.77
N TYR A 314 -0.76 -17.64 4.63
CA TYR A 314 -0.06 -17.09 3.47
C TYR A 314 1.42 -16.89 3.85
N PRO A 315 2.40 -17.43 3.09
CA PRO A 315 3.79 -17.42 3.54
C PRO A 315 4.43 -16.03 3.55
N LEU A 316 4.12 -15.15 2.60
CA LEU A 316 4.70 -13.80 2.54
C LEU A 316 3.84 -12.79 3.31
N SER A 317 3.43 -13.16 4.52
CA SER A 317 2.72 -12.27 5.44
C SER A 317 3.69 -11.45 6.28
N SER A 318 3.40 -10.17 6.42
CA SER A 318 4.26 -9.18 7.09
C SER A 318 3.40 -8.07 7.70
N TYR A 319 4.04 -7.18 8.45
CA TYR A 319 3.44 -5.92 8.86
C TYR A 319 4.41 -4.75 8.71
N SER A 320 3.85 -3.55 8.61
CA SER A 320 4.58 -2.30 8.46
C SER A 320 4.63 -1.50 9.76
N TYR A 321 5.57 -0.56 9.82
CA TYR A 321 5.80 0.33 10.94
C TYR A 321 5.52 1.78 10.56
N GLN A 322 4.96 2.51 11.49
CA GLN A 322 5.20 3.94 11.59
C GLN A 322 6.40 4.20 12.51
N VAL A 323 7.31 5.04 12.06
CA VAL A 323 8.42 5.59 12.85
C VAL A 323 7.96 6.89 13.47
N ILE A 324 7.88 6.91 14.80
CA ILE A 324 7.38 8.06 15.56
C ILE A 324 8.50 8.71 16.39
N PRO A 325 8.53 10.05 16.53
CA PRO A 325 9.55 10.74 17.32
C PRO A 325 9.17 10.74 18.82
N ILE A 326 10.01 10.11 19.64
CA ILE A 326 9.78 9.97 21.09
C ILE A 326 10.77 10.77 21.94
N ALA A 327 11.63 11.57 21.30
CA ALA A 327 12.53 12.45 22.01
C ALA A 327 11.80 13.70 22.55
N SER A 328 11.96 13.99 23.83
CA SER A 328 11.40 15.19 24.49
C SER A 328 12.05 16.50 24.02
N ASN A 329 13.28 16.43 23.50
CA ASN A 329 14.04 17.57 22.99
C ASN A 329 13.92 17.75 21.46
N ASP A 330 13.02 17.03 20.79
CA ASP A 330 12.78 17.23 19.36
C ASP A 330 12.03 18.54 19.11
N LYS A 331 12.77 19.56 18.64
CA LYS A 331 12.26 20.92 18.41
C LYS A 331 11.31 21.04 17.22
N THR A 332 11.26 20.06 16.31
CA THR A 332 10.34 20.10 15.16
C THR A 332 8.93 19.64 15.53
N MET A 333 8.81 18.95 16.68
CA MET A 333 7.57 18.42 17.19
C MET A 333 7.04 19.34 18.30
N THR A 334 5.90 19.97 18.07
CA THR A 334 5.14 20.69 19.11
C THR A 334 4.20 19.73 19.85
N THR A 335 3.63 20.16 20.97
CA THR A 335 2.56 19.40 21.65
C THR A 335 1.39 19.11 20.71
N ALA A 336 0.96 20.09 19.92
CA ALA A 336 -0.12 19.93 18.96
C ALA A 336 0.20 18.91 17.85
N LYS A 337 1.45 18.86 17.36
CA LYS A 337 1.89 17.82 16.40
C LYS A 337 1.90 16.43 17.03
N ARG A 338 2.42 16.30 18.26
CA ARG A 338 2.40 15.02 18.99
C ARG A 338 0.98 14.56 19.28
N GLN A 339 0.08 15.48 19.57
CA GLN A 339 -1.34 15.17 19.75
C GLN A 339 -1.99 14.68 18.45
N THR A 340 -1.78 15.35 17.31
CA THR A 340 -2.24 14.86 16.00
C THR A 340 -1.71 13.46 15.71
N LEU A 341 -0.41 13.22 15.97
CA LEU A 341 0.21 11.93 15.75
C LEU A 341 -0.41 10.85 16.64
N ALA A 342 -0.57 11.12 17.95
CA ALA A 342 -1.17 10.18 18.88
C ALA A 342 -2.63 9.82 18.51
N ASP A 343 -3.40 10.80 18.03
CA ASP A 343 -4.78 10.60 17.62
C ASP A 343 -4.88 9.84 16.29
N PHE A 344 -4.00 10.15 15.33
CA PHE A 344 -3.89 9.42 14.08
C PHE A 344 -3.50 7.96 14.32
N ASP A 345 -2.44 7.72 15.10
CA ASP A 345 -1.94 6.38 15.40
C ASP A 345 -2.98 5.53 16.13
N PHE A 346 -3.69 6.14 17.08
CA PHE A 346 -4.79 5.47 17.76
C PHE A 346 -5.90 5.09 16.79
N TYR A 347 -6.31 6.00 15.90
CA TYR A 347 -7.30 5.69 14.88
C TYR A 347 -6.82 4.52 14.01
N SER A 348 -5.58 4.60 13.50
CA SER A 348 -4.97 3.63 12.60
C SER A 348 -4.95 2.23 13.20
N ILE A 349 -4.49 2.02 14.45
CA ILE A 349 -4.39 0.68 15.05
C ILE A 349 -5.71 0.16 15.66
N CYS A 350 -6.73 1.02 15.73
CA CYS A 350 -8.06 0.70 16.24
C CYS A 350 -9.10 0.77 15.13
N THR A 351 -9.97 1.79 15.12
CA THR A 351 -11.14 1.86 14.25
C THR A 351 -10.77 1.73 12.78
N GLY A 352 -9.66 2.34 12.35
CA GLY A 352 -9.15 2.27 10.99
C GLY A 352 -8.80 0.86 10.53
N GLN A 353 -8.64 -0.11 11.43
CA GLN A 353 -8.41 -1.51 11.09
C GLN A 353 -9.65 -2.18 10.49
N THR A 354 -10.84 -1.64 10.72
CA THR A 354 -12.10 -2.21 10.21
C THR A 354 -12.17 -2.23 8.68
N GLU A 355 -11.52 -1.26 8.03
CA GLU A 355 -11.55 -1.07 6.58
C GLU A 355 -10.42 -1.79 5.84
N MET A 356 -9.42 -2.29 6.57
CA MET A 356 -8.20 -2.86 6.00
C MET A 356 -8.46 -4.13 5.17
N GLY A 357 -9.35 -5.00 5.64
CA GLY A 357 -9.74 -6.22 4.92
C GLY A 357 -10.29 -5.93 3.52
N PRO A 358 -11.33 -5.10 3.38
CA PRO A 358 -11.91 -4.70 2.09
C PRO A 358 -10.92 -4.11 1.08
N ILE A 359 -9.91 -3.36 1.54
CA ILE A 359 -8.93 -2.75 0.64
C ILE A 359 -7.70 -3.64 0.38
N GLY A 360 -7.65 -4.87 0.90
CA GLY A 360 -6.62 -5.86 0.58
C GLY A 360 -5.54 -6.09 1.64
N TYR A 361 -5.58 -5.34 2.73
CA TYR A 361 -4.72 -5.58 3.90
C TYR A 361 -5.36 -6.58 4.87
N SER A 362 -4.65 -6.86 5.96
CA SER A 362 -5.16 -7.60 7.11
C SER A 362 -5.16 -6.71 8.35
N PRO A 363 -6.26 -6.67 9.11
CA PRO A 363 -6.26 -6.06 10.43
C PRO A 363 -5.19 -6.67 11.35
N LEU A 364 -4.47 -5.82 12.09
CA LEU A 364 -3.41 -6.22 13.00
C LEU A 364 -3.93 -7.17 14.10
N PRO A 365 -3.25 -8.31 14.34
CA PRO A 365 -3.48 -9.14 15.52
C PRO A 365 -3.28 -8.41 16.84
N VAL A 366 -3.99 -8.87 17.89
CA VAL A 366 -4.04 -8.25 19.24
C VAL A 366 -2.66 -7.93 19.81
N ASN A 367 -1.68 -8.84 19.68
CA ASN A 367 -0.32 -8.63 20.19
C ASN A 367 0.39 -7.44 19.52
N LEU A 368 0.17 -7.22 18.22
CA LEU A 368 0.78 -6.11 17.49
C LEU A 368 0.09 -4.78 17.84
N VAL A 369 -1.23 -4.78 18.02
CA VAL A 369 -1.98 -3.59 18.49
C VAL A 369 -1.54 -3.19 19.89
N GLN A 370 -1.37 -4.15 20.81
CA GLN A 370 -0.84 -3.91 22.15
C GLN A 370 0.58 -3.33 22.10
N ALA A 371 1.42 -3.78 21.18
CA ALA A 371 2.74 -3.20 20.98
C ALA A 371 2.67 -1.77 20.45
N GLY A 372 1.74 -1.48 19.53
CA GLY A 372 1.49 -0.14 19.03
C GLY A 372 1.08 0.83 20.14
N PHE A 373 0.15 0.43 21.01
CA PHE A 373 -0.25 1.22 22.17
C PHE A 373 0.91 1.58 23.11
N LYS A 374 1.87 0.66 23.31
CA LYS A 374 3.07 0.94 24.11
C LYS A 374 3.88 2.07 23.48
N GLN A 375 3.98 2.13 22.16
CA GLN A 375 4.72 3.19 21.48
C GLN A 375 3.96 4.52 21.44
N ILE A 376 2.63 4.50 21.28
CA ILE A 376 1.81 5.73 21.40
C ILE A 376 2.01 6.38 22.79
N ALA A 377 2.12 5.57 23.85
CA ALA A 377 2.37 6.08 25.20
C ALA A 377 3.70 6.85 25.33
N GLU A 378 4.72 6.52 24.53
CA GLU A 378 6.00 7.23 24.52
C GLU A 378 5.88 8.69 24.04
N LEU A 379 4.85 9.03 23.25
CA LEU A 379 4.57 10.42 22.88
C LEU A 379 4.21 11.28 24.10
N LYS A 380 3.49 10.69 25.07
CA LYS A 380 3.17 11.35 26.36
C LYS A 380 4.37 11.38 27.31
N THR A 381 5.22 10.36 27.27
CA THR A 381 6.51 10.39 27.98
C THR A 381 7.40 11.52 27.46
N ALA A 382 7.42 11.72 26.14
CA ALA A 382 8.19 12.78 25.50
C ALA A 382 7.63 14.18 25.80
N ASP A 383 6.31 14.32 25.90
CA ASP A 383 5.63 15.58 26.19
C ASP A 383 4.37 15.35 27.04
N SER A 384 4.42 15.78 28.30
CA SER A 384 3.32 15.62 29.25
C SER A 384 2.01 16.32 28.85
N GLY A 385 2.08 17.26 27.88
CA GLY A 385 0.92 17.95 27.32
C GLY A 385 0.08 17.08 26.36
N VAL A 386 0.59 15.93 25.92
CA VAL A 386 -0.17 14.97 25.11
C VAL A 386 -1.25 14.28 25.96
N ASP A 387 -2.50 14.35 25.51
CA ASP A 387 -3.63 13.69 26.14
C ASP A 387 -3.91 12.33 25.49
N LEU A 388 -3.84 11.28 26.32
CA LEU A 388 -4.15 9.90 25.97
C LEU A 388 -5.31 9.33 26.81
N THR A 389 -6.01 10.16 27.58
CA THR A 389 -7.00 9.71 28.58
C THR A 389 -8.13 8.87 27.97
N LYS A 390 -8.48 9.13 26.71
CA LYS A 390 -9.50 8.39 25.93
C LYS A 390 -8.90 7.50 24.83
N ARG A 391 -7.61 7.17 24.94
CA ARG A 391 -6.83 6.46 23.93
C ARG A 391 -6.20 5.22 24.58
N ASN A 392 -7.00 4.18 24.75
CA ASN A 392 -6.52 2.92 25.34
C ASN A 392 -7.08 1.69 24.64
N VAL A 393 -6.47 0.54 24.93
CA VAL A 393 -6.82 -0.76 24.33
C VAL A 393 -8.29 -1.16 24.58
N ASN A 394 -8.90 -0.74 25.68
CA ASN A 394 -10.30 -1.08 25.99
C ASN A 394 -11.30 -0.25 25.16
N SER A 395 -10.89 0.93 24.70
CA SER A 395 -11.66 1.77 23.77
C SER A 395 -11.34 1.49 22.29
N CYS A 396 -10.46 0.52 22.03
CA CYS A 396 -9.98 0.20 20.69
C CYS A 396 -10.96 -0.71 19.95
N HIS A 397 -11.49 -0.22 18.84
CA HIS A 397 -12.36 -1.00 17.96
C HIS A 397 -11.52 -1.62 16.85
N ASN A 398 -10.93 -2.78 17.13
CA ASN A 398 -10.17 -3.55 16.13
C ASN A 398 -10.92 -4.86 15.82
N PRO A 399 -11.12 -5.23 14.54
CA PRO A 399 -11.93 -6.39 14.16
C PRO A 399 -11.28 -7.74 14.50
N THR A 400 -10.01 -7.77 14.92
CA THR A 400 -9.36 -9.00 15.41
C THR A 400 -9.64 -9.28 16.88
N PHE A 401 -10.12 -8.30 17.65
CA PHE A 401 -10.29 -8.46 19.09
C PHE A 401 -11.45 -9.40 19.40
N VAL A 402 -11.26 -10.30 20.36
CA VAL A 402 -12.30 -11.19 20.87
C VAL A 402 -12.73 -10.70 22.26
N PRO A 403 -14.01 -10.33 22.45
CA PRO A 403 -14.49 -9.87 23.76
C PRO A 403 -14.20 -10.89 24.86
N GLY A 404 -13.50 -10.47 25.92
CA GLY A 404 -13.13 -11.33 27.06
C GLY A 404 -11.95 -12.27 26.83
N ASP A 405 -11.36 -12.31 25.63
CA ASP A 405 -10.18 -13.13 25.31
C ASP A 405 -9.07 -12.27 24.67
N PRO A 406 -8.13 -11.72 25.47
CA PRO A 406 -7.04 -10.89 24.96
C PRO A 406 -5.97 -11.67 24.19
N LYS A 407 -6.07 -13.01 24.13
CA LYS A 407 -5.19 -13.87 23.31
C LYS A 407 -5.88 -14.37 22.05
N GLY A 408 -7.20 -14.23 21.97
CA GLY A 408 -8.01 -14.61 20.83
C GLY A 408 -7.78 -13.68 19.63
N ASN A 409 -7.96 -14.21 18.44
CA ASN A 409 -7.99 -13.45 17.20
C ASN A 409 -9.23 -13.85 16.40
N HIS A 410 -10.19 -12.94 16.28
CA HIS A 410 -11.49 -13.22 15.64
C HIS A 410 -11.32 -13.63 14.17
N LEU A 411 -10.48 -12.93 13.40
CA LEU A 411 -10.22 -13.28 12.00
C LEU A 411 -9.62 -14.68 11.87
N ALA A 412 -8.71 -15.08 12.76
CA ALA A 412 -8.14 -16.42 12.75
C ALA A 412 -9.15 -17.52 13.17
N GLN A 413 -10.14 -17.19 14.00
CA GLN A 413 -11.22 -18.11 14.38
C GLN A 413 -12.17 -18.37 13.22
N ILE A 414 -12.48 -17.35 12.40
CA ILE A 414 -13.39 -17.45 11.26
C ILE A 414 -12.69 -17.72 9.93
N ALA A 415 -11.36 -17.77 9.90
CA ALA A 415 -10.57 -17.96 8.69
C ALA A 415 -10.95 -19.27 7.97
N PRO A 416 -11.41 -19.19 6.71
CA PRO A 416 -11.81 -20.37 5.96
C PRO A 416 -10.61 -21.26 5.68
N LYS A 417 -10.81 -22.58 5.68
CA LYS A 417 -9.79 -23.51 5.17
C LYS A 417 -9.66 -23.34 3.66
N PRO A 418 -8.44 -23.43 3.09
CA PRO A 418 -8.31 -23.48 1.64
C PRO A 418 -9.06 -24.69 1.07
N PRO A 419 -9.61 -24.59 -0.15
CA PRO A 419 -10.22 -25.71 -0.85
C PRO A 419 -9.29 -26.91 -0.95
N ALA A 420 -9.84 -28.13 -0.98
CA ALA A 420 -9.02 -29.35 -1.12
C ALA A 420 -8.22 -29.37 -2.44
N CYS A 421 -8.76 -28.78 -3.52
CA CYS A 421 -8.06 -28.62 -4.79
C CYS A 421 -6.84 -27.70 -4.69
N ASP A 422 -6.75 -26.80 -3.70
CA ASP A 422 -5.57 -25.96 -3.46
C ASP A 422 -4.41 -26.72 -2.79
N LYS A 423 -4.58 -27.99 -2.44
CA LYS A 423 -3.46 -28.84 -2.02
C LYS A 423 -2.53 -29.14 -3.20
N ALA A 424 -1.22 -29.20 -2.94
CA ALA A 424 -0.23 -29.66 -3.90
C ALA A 424 -0.62 -31.04 -4.47
N GLY A 425 -0.61 -31.13 -5.80
CA GLY A 425 -1.06 -32.33 -6.55
C GLY A 425 -2.57 -32.52 -6.71
N ALA A 426 -3.43 -31.63 -6.20
CA ALA A 426 -4.90 -31.82 -6.21
C ALA A 426 -5.70 -30.85 -7.11
N GLY A 427 -5.11 -29.77 -7.65
CA GLY A 427 -5.83 -28.73 -8.41
C GLY A 427 -5.38 -28.55 -9.86
N PRO A 428 -5.38 -27.33 -10.44
CA PRO A 428 -5.98 -26.10 -9.91
C PRO A 428 -7.48 -26.22 -9.64
N CYS A 429 -8.00 -25.41 -8.71
CA CYS A 429 -9.46 -25.28 -8.55
C CYS A 429 -10.04 -24.68 -9.84
N THR A 430 -11.07 -25.32 -10.40
CA THR A 430 -11.73 -24.82 -11.60
C THR A 430 -12.63 -23.65 -11.22
N ASP A 431 -12.22 -22.43 -11.58
CA ASP A 431 -13.15 -21.31 -11.63
C ASP A 431 -13.80 -21.24 -13.02
N ALA A 432 -15.06 -20.85 -13.09
CA ALA A 432 -15.77 -20.65 -14.35
C ALA A 432 -15.08 -19.52 -15.16
N GLY A 433 -14.25 -19.89 -16.14
CA GLY A 433 -13.58 -18.94 -17.03
C GLY A 433 -12.09 -19.16 -17.25
N ASP A 434 -11.48 -20.24 -16.74
CA ASP A 434 -10.08 -20.55 -17.07
C ASP A 434 -9.96 -21.19 -18.48
N PRO A 435 -9.23 -20.58 -19.42
CA PRO A 435 -8.84 -21.24 -20.67
C PRO A 435 -7.81 -22.32 -20.38
N GLY A 436 -8.28 -23.50 -20.00
CA GLY A 436 -7.50 -24.71 -20.08
C GLY A 436 -7.29 -25.08 -21.54
N THR A 437 -6.04 -25.08 -22.01
CA THR A 437 -5.67 -25.86 -23.18
C THR A 437 -5.94 -27.33 -22.87
N SER A 438 -6.84 -27.93 -23.64
CA SER A 438 -7.18 -29.34 -23.59
C SER A 438 -5.92 -30.21 -23.71
N GLY A 439 -5.61 -30.94 -22.64
CA GLY A 439 -4.63 -32.03 -22.65
C GLY A 439 -5.31 -33.28 -22.11
N GLY A 440 -5.87 -34.09 -23.01
CA GLY A 440 -6.47 -35.37 -22.67
C GLY A 440 -5.42 -36.44 -22.34
N GLY A 441 -5.88 -37.46 -21.59
CA GLY A 441 -5.32 -38.81 -21.63
C GLY A 441 -4.63 -39.28 -20.36
N GLY A 442 -5.40 -39.95 -19.48
CA GLY A 442 -4.87 -40.71 -18.35
C GLY A 442 -5.94 -41.58 -17.70
N HIS A 443 -6.38 -42.63 -18.40
CA HIS A 443 -7.23 -43.69 -17.85
C HIS A 443 -6.53 -44.38 -16.67
N GLY A 444 -7.16 -44.36 -15.49
CA GLY A 444 -6.85 -45.22 -14.36
C GLY A 444 -8.11 -45.95 -13.94
N GLY A 445 -8.28 -47.18 -14.41
CA GLY A 445 -9.41 -48.04 -14.06
C GLY A 445 -9.23 -48.76 -12.73
N ASN A 446 -10.32 -48.86 -11.98
CA ASN A 446 -10.78 -50.00 -11.16
C ASN A 446 -12.17 -49.58 -10.63
N GLY A 447 -13.28 -50.30 -10.71
CA GLY A 447 -13.54 -51.74 -10.68
C GLY A 447 -14.64 -51.95 -9.65
N GLY A 448 -15.89 -52.19 -10.07
CA GLY A 448 -17.02 -52.41 -9.15
C GLY A 448 -18.35 -52.52 -9.89
N GLY A 449 -18.82 -53.75 -10.08
CA GLY A 449 -19.96 -54.11 -10.92
C GLY A 449 -21.34 -53.76 -10.36
N GLY A 450 -22.32 -53.74 -11.27
CA GLY A 450 -23.75 -53.64 -10.98
C GLY A 450 -24.54 -53.83 -12.27
N ASN A 451 -25.32 -54.91 -12.30
CA ASN A 451 -26.02 -55.49 -13.45
C ASN A 451 -27.36 -54.76 -13.76
N GLY A 452 -27.83 -54.89 -15.01
CA GLY A 452 -29.17 -54.50 -15.50
C GLY A 452 -29.10 -53.40 -16.57
N GLY A 453 -29.44 -53.57 -17.84
CA GLY A 453 -30.45 -54.44 -18.45
C GLY A 453 -31.51 -53.53 -19.08
N GLY A 454 -31.47 -53.31 -20.40
CA GLY A 454 -32.50 -52.54 -21.10
C GLY A 454 -32.09 -51.96 -22.47
N THR A 455 -32.43 -52.71 -23.52
CA THR A 455 -32.82 -52.31 -24.91
C THR A 455 -33.20 -50.83 -25.11
N GLY A 456 -32.98 -50.13 -26.23
CA GLY A 456 -32.67 -50.45 -27.62
C GLY A 456 -33.31 -49.37 -28.54
N GLY A 457 -32.63 -48.99 -29.63
CA GLY A 457 -33.15 -48.20 -30.78
C GLY A 457 -33.31 -46.68 -30.56
N GLY A 458 -32.98 -45.76 -31.48
CA GLY A 458 -32.63 -45.83 -32.90
C GLY A 458 -33.37 -44.72 -33.69
N GLY A 459 -32.64 -43.81 -34.35
CA GLY A 459 -33.12 -42.84 -35.35
C GLY A 459 -33.86 -41.61 -34.80
N GLY A 460 -33.70 -40.38 -35.26
CA GLY A 460 -33.21 -39.85 -36.53
C GLY A 460 -34.30 -38.96 -37.15
N GLY A 461 -34.00 -37.69 -37.46
CA GLY A 461 -34.75 -36.92 -38.45
C GLY A 461 -35.41 -35.60 -38.00
N ALA A 462 -34.74 -34.50 -38.34
CA ALA A 462 -35.23 -33.30 -39.06
C ALA A 462 -36.51 -32.54 -38.64
N ASN A 463 -36.28 -31.23 -38.40
CA ASN A 463 -37.12 -30.04 -38.67
C ASN A 463 -37.88 -30.13 -40.04
N PRO A 464 -38.93 -29.33 -40.39
CA PRO A 464 -39.10 -27.91 -40.02
C PRO A 464 -40.54 -27.36 -39.87
N THR A 465 -40.60 -26.05 -39.60
CA THR A 465 -41.65 -25.04 -39.92
C THR A 465 -42.60 -24.53 -38.82
N ASN A 466 -42.49 -23.21 -38.58
CA ASN A 466 -43.47 -22.23 -38.06
C ASN A 466 -44.66 -22.13 -39.07
N PRO A 467 -45.85 -21.52 -38.79
CA PRO A 467 -46.04 -20.26 -38.07
C PRO A 467 -47.34 -20.07 -37.22
N GLY A 468 -47.35 -19.01 -36.40
CA GLY A 468 -48.53 -18.14 -36.28
C GLY A 468 -49.23 -18.04 -34.92
N GLY A 469 -49.01 -16.91 -34.23
CA GLY A 469 -50.06 -15.94 -33.85
C GLY A 469 -51.14 -16.30 -32.82
N GLY A 470 -51.17 -15.52 -31.73
CA GLY A 470 -52.38 -14.76 -31.39
C GLY A 470 -53.09 -15.06 -30.06
N ALA A 471 -53.25 -13.97 -29.29
CA ALA A 471 -54.38 -13.62 -28.42
C ALA A 471 -54.43 -14.08 -26.94
N ASN A 472 -54.38 -13.04 -26.10
CA ASN A 472 -54.87 -12.90 -24.72
C ASN A 472 -56.41 -13.13 -24.66
N PRO A 473 -57.04 -13.36 -23.48
CA PRO A 473 -57.54 -12.20 -22.72
C PRO A 473 -57.70 -12.34 -21.18
N THR A 474 -57.78 -11.16 -20.55
CA THR A 474 -58.69 -10.74 -19.43
C THR A 474 -58.40 -11.06 -17.94
N THR A 475 -58.06 -9.96 -17.24
CA THR A 475 -58.42 -9.46 -15.88
C THR A 475 -59.95 -9.46 -15.59
N PRO A 476 -60.53 -9.10 -14.39
CA PRO A 476 -60.17 -7.95 -13.51
C PRO A 476 -60.57 -7.94 -11.99
N GLY A 477 -60.22 -6.83 -11.31
CA GLY A 477 -60.88 -6.23 -10.11
C GLY A 477 -59.97 -6.13 -8.88
N GLY A 478 -59.62 -4.98 -8.25
CA GLY A 478 -60.33 -3.71 -7.97
C GLY A 478 -60.72 -3.68 -6.47
N GLY A 479 -60.57 -2.65 -5.61
CA GLY A 479 -60.13 -1.25 -5.64
C GLY A 479 -60.70 -0.49 -4.41
N GLY A 480 -60.08 0.64 -4.00
CA GLY A 480 -60.65 1.76 -3.19
C GLY A 480 -60.38 1.76 -1.66
N GLY A 481 -60.07 2.86 -0.94
CA GLY A 481 -59.92 4.30 -1.23
C GLY A 481 -60.39 5.20 -0.05
N GLN A 482 -59.75 6.38 0.15
CA GLN A 482 -60.11 7.62 0.95
C GLN A 482 -59.40 7.86 2.30
N THR A 483 -59.03 9.09 2.76
CA THR A 483 -58.81 10.48 2.25
C THR A 483 -58.04 11.31 3.33
N ASP A 484 -57.15 12.21 2.88
CA ASP A 484 -56.37 13.38 3.42
C ASP A 484 -56.98 14.29 4.56
N PRO A 485 -56.34 15.37 5.13
CA PRO A 485 -54.93 15.89 5.13
C PRO A 485 -54.34 16.38 6.49
N THR A 486 -53.00 16.59 6.55
CA THR A 486 -52.34 17.91 6.81
C THR A 486 -50.80 17.80 6.70
N ASN A 487 -50.19 18.66 5.88
CA ASN A 487 -48.74 18.89 5.67
C ASN A 487 -48.40 20.35 6.15
N PRO A 488 -47.14 20.75 6.41
CA PRO A 488 -46.23 21.13 5.31
C PRO A 488 -44.72 20.83 5.49
N GLY A 489 -44.04 20.60 4.35
CA GLY A 489 -42.61 20.90 4.08
C GLY A 489 -41.62 19.74 4.29
N GLN A 490 -41.24 18.84 3.36
CA GLN A 490 -40.72 18.98 1.97
C GLN A 490 -39.37 19.74 1.92
N VAL A 491 -38.25 19.33 1.28
CA VAL A 491 -37.90 18.49 0.10
C VAL A 491 -36.39 18.13 0.25
N ALA A 492 -35.86 16.90 0.14
CA ALA A 492 -35.68 15.91 -0.95
C ALA A 492 -34.44 16.11 -1.89
N ASP A 493 -33.63 15.03 -1.88
CA ASP A 493 -32.50 14.58 -2.71
C ASP A 493 -32.97 14.06 -4.09
N PRO A 494 -32.11 13.95 -5.13
CA PRO A 494 -32.07 12.68 -5.86
C PRO A 494 -30.74 12.24 -6.52
N THR A 495 -30.56 10.90 -6.57
CA THR A 495 -29.71 10.14 -7.50
C THR A 495 -30.54 9.22 -8.45
N ASN A 496 -30.44 9.44 -9.78
CA ASN A 496 -30.42 8.53 -10.99
C ASN A 496 -31.45 7.36 -11.21
N PRO A 497 -31.53 6.66 -12.38
CA PRO A 497 -31.46 6.98 -13.83
C PRO A 497 -32.68 6.47 -14.67
N THR A 498 -32.83 6.90 -15.95
CA THR A 498 -33.52 6.13 -17.00
C THR A 498 -32.87 6.25 -18.39
N ASN A 499 -32.99 5.16 -19.15
CA ASN A 499 -32.30 4.76 -20.38
C ASN A 499 -33.11 5.08 -21.66
N THR A 500 -32.46 5.55 -22.74
CA THR A 500 -32.99 5.49 -24.13
C THR A 500 -31.85 5.42 -25.18
N THR A 501 -32.04 4.59 -26.20
CA THR A 501 -31.32 4.54 -27.50
C THR A 501 -32.38 4.22 -28.59
N PRO A 502 -32.21 4.49 -29.91
CA PRO A 502 -31.17 3.88 -30.77
C PRO A 502 -30.64 4.68 -32.01
N GLY A 503 -29.42 4.35 -32.48
CA GLY A 503 -29.07 4.17 -33.90
C GLY A 503 -28.23 5.25 -34.63
N GLY A 504 -27.02 4.87 -35.10
CA GLY A 504 -26.28 5.57 -36.17
C GLY A 504 -24.76 5.35 -36.20
N THR A 505 -24.26 4.61 -37.19
CA THR A 505 -22.85 4.35 -37.53
C THR A 505 -22.14 5.54 -38.19
N THR A 506 -20.92 5.90 -37.76
CA THR A 506 -19.77 6.32 -38.62
C THR A 506 -18.47 6.40 -37.81
N THR A 507 -17.37 5.95 -38.42
CA THR A 507 -15.95 6.10 -38.05
C THR A 507 -15.48 7.57 -38.07
N ASP A 508 -14.75 8.04 -37.05
CA ASP A 508 -13.41 8.65 -37.20
C ASP A 508 -12.74 8.95 -35.84
N THR A 509 -11.41 8.96 -35.88
CA THR A 509 -10.41 9.25 -34.85
C THR A 509 -10.49 10.65 -34.24
N SER A 510 -10.36 10.79 -32.90
CA SER A 510 -9.78 12.00 -32.26
C SER A 510 -9.58 11.88 -30.74
N ASN A 511 -8.47 12.49 -30.31
CA ASN A 511 -7.85 12.58 -28.99
C ASN A 511 -8.79 12.85 -27.79
N ILE A 512 -8.59 12.11 -26.69
CA ILE A 512 -9.10 12.49 -25.36
C ILE A 512 -8.13 13.51 -24.74
N VAL A 513 -8.55 14.76 -24.72
CA VAL A 513 -7.95 15.84 -23.91
C VAL A 513 -8.68 15.88 -22.58
N ALA A 514 -7.93 15.82 -21.47
CA ALA A 514 -8.46 15.97 -20.13
C ALA A 514 -9.02 17.39 -19.90
N GLN A 515 -10.24 17.48 -19.38
CA GLN A 515 -10.80 18.71 -18.82
C GLN A 515 -10.31 18.86 -17.37
N PRO A 516 -9.66 19.98 -16.99
CA PRO A 516 -9.31 20.23 -15.60
C PRO A 516 -10.54 20.71 -14.81
N THR A 517 -10.68 20.19 -13.59
CA THR A 517 -11.67 20.62 -12.60
C THR A 517 -11.32 22.03 -12.08
N GLU A 518 -12.24 22.98 -12.19
CA GLU A 518 -12.08 24.33 -11.62
C GLU A 518 -12.40 24.33 -10.11
N ILE A 519 -11.53 24.97 -9.32
CA ILE A 519 -11.70 25.23 -7.89
C ILE A 519 -12.38 26.61 -7.74
N PRO A 520 -13.43 26.75 -6.91
CA PRO A 520 -14.09 28.05 -6.73
C PRO A 520 -13.19 29.00 -5.94
N THR A 521 -12.69 30.04 -6.61
CA THR A 521 -11.84 31.08 -6.04
C THR A 521 -12.65 32.20 -5.41
N SER A 522 -12.60 32.31 -4.08
CA SER A 522 -12.78 33.60 -3.40
C SER A 522 -11.55 33.92 -2.54
N GLN A 523 -10.42 34.19 -3.19
CA GLN A 523 -9.32 34.92 -2.55
C GLN A 523 -8.75 35.95 -3.51
N ASN A 524 -8.55 37.15 -2.98
CA ASN A 524 -8.15 38.38 -3.64
C ASN A 524 -6.87 38.21 -4.49
N THR A 525 -7.02 37.95 -5.78
CA THR A 525 -5.93 37.76 -6.76
C THR A 525 -5.19 39.05 -7.10
N ASP A 526 -5.76 40.21 -6.78
CA ASP A 526 -5.24 41.52 -7.22
C ASP A 526 -3.97 41.97 -6.47
N VAL A 527 -3.58 41.30 -5.39
CA VAL A 527 -2.40 41.65 -4.58
C VAL A 527 -1.27 40.64 -4.72
N LEU A 528 -1.57 39.36 -4.98
CA LEU A 528 -0.58 38.28 -5.04
C LEU A 528 0.19 38.24 -6.37
N GLY A 529 -0.46 38.55 -7.49
CA GLY A 529 0.18 38.59 -8.81
C GLY A 529 1.34 39.61 -8.88
N PRO A 530 1.15 40.87 -8.45
CA PRO A 530 2.23 41.86 -8.43
C PRO A 530 3.39 41.50 -7.50
N LEU A 531 3.10 40.90 -6.33
CA LEU A 531 4.12 40.49 -5.36
C LEU A 531 4.99 39.34 -5.88
N ALA A 532 4.39 38.35 -6.54
CA ALA A 532 5.12 37.26 -7.19
C ALA A 532 6.02 37.79 -8.32
N GLY A 533 5.54 38.76 -9.11
CA GLY A 533 6.33 39.41 -10.16
C GLY A 533 7.53 40.19 -9.62
N ILE A 534 7.36 40.93 -8.51
CA ILE A 534 8.46 41.66 -7.86
C ILE A 534 9.50 40.69 -7.29
N LEU A 535 9.06 39.59 -6.65
CA LEU A 535 9.98 38.60 -6.09
C LEU A 535 10.81 37.91 -7.19
N PHE A 536 10.19 37.60 -8.33
CA PHE A 536 10.87 37.00 -9.47
C PHE A 536 11.91 37.95 -10.10
N LEU A 537 11.59 39.24 -10.21
CA LEU A 537 12.51 40.28 -10.68
C LEU A 537 13.69 40.48 -9.71
N LEU A 538 13.47 40.42 -8.41
CA LEU A 538 14.54 40.52 -7.41
C LEU A 538 15.52 39.33 -7.46
N ILE A 539 15.04 38.12 -7.72
CA ILE A 539 15.87 36.92 -7.87
C ILE A 539 16.69 36.97 -9.18
N LEU A 540 16.12 37.49 -10.27
CA LEU A 540 16.82 37.60 -11.55
C LEU A 540 17.86 38.72 -11.57
N ILE A 541 17.57 39.86 -10.94
CA ILE A 541 18.41 41.07 -11.05
C ILE A 541 19.40 41.18 -9.87
N GLY A 542 19.05 40.65 -8.69
CA GLY A 542 19.86 40.74 -7.48
C GLY A 542 21.27 40.15 -7.62
N PRO A 543 21.42 38.87 -8.03
CA PRO A 543 22.73 38.23 -8.18
C PRO A 543 23.68 38.93 -9.16
N PRO A 544 23.27 39.32 -10.40
CA PRO A 544 24.17 40.00 -11.33
C PRO A 544 24.54 41.43 -10.87
N MET A 545 23.67 42.14 -10.16
CA MET A 545 24.02 43.46 -9.60
C MET A 545 24.99 43.38 -8.42
N LEU A 546 24.84 42.37 -7.56
CA LEU A 546 25.76 42.14 -6.44
C LEU A 546 27.14 41.72 -6.95
N ALA A 547 27.20 40.84 -7.96
CA ALA A 547 28.44 40.43 -8.62
C ALA A 547 29.16 41.61 -9.30
N ARG A 548 28.42 42.56 -9.89
CA ARG A 548 28.99 43.75 -10.52
C ARG A 548 29.55 44.75 -9.51
N ARG A 549 28.92 44.89 -8.34
CA ARG A 549 29.44 45.73 -7.22
C ARG A 549 30.70 45.15 -6.58
N LEU A 550 30.79 43.83 -6.47
CA LEU A 550 31.97 43.16 -5.90
C LEU A 550 33.20 43.23 -6.84
N ARG A 551 32.99 43.40 -8.15
CA ARG A 551 34.07 43.56 -9.14
C ARG A 551 34.65 44.98 -9.24
N THR A 552 33.99 46.00 -8.68
CA THR A 552 34.44 47.40 -8.76
C THR A 552 35.17 47.89 -7.50
N ALA A 553 35.40 47.01 -6.51
CA ALA A 553 36.20 47.37 -5.34
C ALA A 553 37.70 47.37 -5.71
N PRO A 554 38.43 48.49 -5.57
CA PRO A 554 39.86 48.51 -5.81
C PRO A 554 40.60 47.65 -4.76
N PRO A 555 41.73 47.01 -5.11
CA PRO A 555 42.51 46.23 -4.16
C PRO A 555 43.01 47.12 -3.03
N LYS A 556 42.89 46.63 -1.79
CA LYS A 556 43.55 47.25 -0.64
C LYS A 556 45.05 46.99 -0.77
N ASP A 557 45.80 48.05 -1.00
CA ASP A 557 47.27 48.01 -0.96
C ASP A 557 47.75 47.58 0.43
N SER A 558 48.83 46.81 0.39
CA SER A 558 49.56 46.28 1.54
C SER A 558 50.46 47.37 2.10
N ILE A 559 50.34 47.67 3.39
CA ILE A 559 51.43 48.14 4.26
C ILE A 559 51.36 47.33 5.55
#